data_AF-A0A1V5ZR84-F1
#
_entry.id   AF-A0A1V5ZR84-F1
#
_cell.length_a   1.000
_cell.length_b   1.000
_cell.length_c   1.000
_cell.angle_alpha   90.00
_cell.angle_beta   90.00
_cell.angle_gamma   90.00
#
_symmetry.space_group_name_H-M   'P 1'
#
loop_
_entity.id
_entity.type
_entity.pdbx_description
1 polymer ?
#
loop_
_entity_poly.entity_id
_entity_poly.type
_entity_poly.pdbx_seq_one_letter_code
_entity_poly.pdbx_strand_id
1 'polypeptide(L)'
;MGNDHCTLVMGSEGPPGAVDLCEVADFLFLFRGVYAQCALSAGESADIGPAALATRVRKALSSSDLMHTNSLFRSEERGCQIWIRTVKRSSPLEISMEAVGYFLSAAVIVSGGEIEITPNGIRASLPPISQTIRGLREAFSPNPEDRLGFGQSRKTVALNKMEFPELFADVPPRRGLGGFQNLLLDLQAAVVDKRSRKIILSEDLVLRIKRQGRFPKRGGYQKRIRTIFARQINFGD
;
A
#
# COMPACT_ATOMS: atom_id res chain seq x y z
N MET A 1 -21.80 16.92 -3.90
CA MET A 1 -22.13 15.94 -2.84
C MET A 1 -21.76 16.57 -1.52
N GLY A 2 -22.67 16.58 -0.55
CA GLY A 2 -22.40 17.12 0.79
C GLY A 2 -21.45 16.20 1.57
N ASN A 3 -20.85 16.74 2.62
CA ASN A 3 -20.14 15.92 3.59
C ASN A 3 -21.16 15.28 4.54
N ASP A 4 -21.04 13.96 4.71
CA ASP A 4 -21.84 13.17 5.62
C ASP A 4 -21.02 12.83 6.87
N HIS A 5 -21.72 12.75 8.01
CA HIS A 5 -21.14 12.23 9.23
C HIS A 5 -21.21 10.71 9.22
N CYS A 6 -20.07 10.05 9.44
CA CYS A 6 -20.01 8.61 9.62
C CYS A 6 -19.27 8.21 10.88
N THR A 7 -19.76 7.20 11.58
CA THR A 7 -19.04 6.55 12.68
C THR A 7 -18.62 5.15 12.30
N LEU A 8 -17.32 4.91 12.27
CA LEU A 8 -16.70 3.60 12.11
C LEU A 8 -16.56 2.95 13.48
N VAL A 9 -17.01 1.72 13.62
CA VAL A 9 -16.89 0.92 14.84
C VAL A 9 -16.13 -0.35 14.52
N MET A 10 -15.06 -0.64 15.26
CA MET A 10 -14.25 -1.85 15.08
C MET A 10 -13.71 -2.38 16.41
N GLY A 11 -13.61 -3.71 16.52
CA GLY A 11 -12.97 -4.35 17.66
C GLY A 11 -11.44 -4.27 17.60
N SER A 12 -10.79 -4.41 18.77
CA SER A 12 -9.37 -4.73 18.87
C SER A 12 -9.18 -6.14 19.43
N GLU A 13 -8.20 -6.87 18.92
CA GLU A 13 -7.82 -8.21 19.41
C GLU A 13 -6.88 -8.15 20.63
N GLY A 14 -6.51 -6.94 21.08
CA GLY A 14 -5.66 -6.71 22.25
C GLY A 14 -6.39 -6.81 23.60
N PRO A 15 -5.71 -6.42 24.70
CA PRO A 15 -6.33 -6.38 26.03
C PRO A 15 -7.66 -5.60 26.03
N PRO A 16 -8.67 -6.00 26.83
CA PRO A 16 -9.94 -5.29 26.89
C PRO A 16 -9.74 -3.79 27.15
N GLY A 17 -10.26 -2.95 26.25
CA GLY A 17 -10.14 -1.49 26.34
C GLY A 17 -8.82 -0.90 25.84
N ALA A 18 -7.88 -1.70 25.33
CA ALA A 18 -6.66 -1.22 24.70
C ALA A 18 -6.74 -1.32 23.18
N VAL A 19 -6.21 -0.30 22.48
CA VAL A 19 -6.07 -0.27 21.02
C VAL A 19 -4.65 0.18 20.68
N ASP A 20 -3.94 -0.62 19.88
CA ASP A 20 -2.59 -0.31 19.41
C ASP A 20 -2.63 0.90 18.45
N LEU A 21 -1.82 1.93 18.75
CA LEU A 21 -1.72 3.12 17.91
C LEU A 21 -1.14 2.81 16.54
N CYS A 22 -0.22 1.85 16.46
CA CYS A 22 0.35 1.45 15.20
C CYS A 22 -0.77 0.93 14.29
N GLU A 23 -1.59 0.00 14.77
CA GLU A 23 -2.73 -0.52 14.02
C GLU A 23 -3.77 0.56 13.65
N VAL A 24 -4.01 1.55 14.50
CA VAL A 24 -4.91 2.67 14.16
C VAL A 24 -4.33 3.55 13.06
N ALA A 25 -3.06 3.93 13.16
CA ALA A 25 -2.39 4.74 12.14
C ALA A 25 -2.37 4.01 10.79
N ASP A 26 -2.06 2.73 10.86
CA ASP A 26 -2.06 1.76 9.78
C ASP A 26 -3.42 1.69 9.06
N PHE A 27 -4.47 1.43 9.83
CA PHE A 27 -5.84 1.42 9.33
C PHE A 27 -6.19 2.75 8.63
N LEU A 28 -6.00 3.89 9.32
CA LEU A 28 -6.34 5.21 8.78
C LEU A 28 -5.61 5.50 7.48
N PHE A 29 -4.34 5.11 7.39
CA PHE A 29 -3.54 5.31 6.19
C PHE A 29 -4.07 4.50 5.00
N LEU A 30 -4.28 3.18 5.14
CA LEU A 30 -4.82 2.37 4.02
C LEU A 30 -6.23 2.81 3.64
N PHE A 31 -7.06 3.06 4.64
CA PHE A 31 -8.44 3.44 4.43
C PHE A 31 -8.53 4.74 3.63
N ARG A 32 -7.65 5.71 3.90
CA ARG A 32 -7.55 6.95 3.12
C ARG A 32 -7.13 6.71 1.67
N GLY A 33 -6.24 5.76 1.41
CA GLY A 33 -5.86 5.40 0.05
C GLY A 33 -7.02 4.77 -0.74
N VAL A 34 -7.75 3.84 -0.10
CA VAL A 34 -8.94 3.23 -0.70
C VAL A 34 -10.02 4.27 -0.97
N TYR A 35 -10.27 5.17 -0.01
CA TYR A 35 -11.24 6.25 -0.18
C TYR A 35 -10.88 7.18 -1.36
N ALA A 36 -9.60 7.55 -1.51
CA ALA A 36 -9.17 8.33 -2.69
C ALA A 36 -9.43 7.55 -3.98
N GLN A 37 -9.15 6.25 -4.00
CA GLN A 37 -9.47 5.44 -5.17
C GLN A 37 -10.98 5.38 -5.44
N CYS A 38 -11.84 5.37 -4.41
CA CYS A 38 -13.29 5.47 -4.57
C CYS A 38 -13.68 6.78 -5.26
N ALA A 39 -13.13 7.92 -4.81
CA ALA A 39 -13.38 9.22 -5.42
C ALA A 39 -12.94 9.26 -6.90
N LEU A 40 -11.74 8.76 -7.21
CA LEU A 40 -11.24 8.68 -8.59
C LEU A 40 -12.05 7.72 -9.47
N SER A 41 -12.54 6.61 -8.89
CA SER A 41 -13.26 5.57 -9.63
C SER A 41 -14.74 5.90 -9.84
N ALA A 42 -15.30 6.81 -9.06
CA ALA A 42 -16.69 7.24 -9.23
C ALA A 42 -16.88 8.03 -10.53
N GLY A 43 -15.90 8.87 -10.92
CA GLY A 43 -16.03 9.74 -12.09
C GLY A 43 -17.31 10.59 -12.04
N GLU A 44 -17.97 10.79 -13.20
CA GLU A 44 -19.29 11.44 -13.30
C GLU A 44 -20.47 10.46 -13.17
N SER A 45 -20.23 9.14 -13.11
CA SER A 45 -21.30 8.14 -13.00
C SER A 45 -21.76 7.96 -11.55
N ALA A 46 -22.60 8.87 -11.09
CA ALA A 46 -23.26 8.81 -9.78
C ALA A 46 -24.30 7.68 -9.64
N ASP A 47 -24.64 6.97 -10.72
CA ASP A 47 -25.73 5.99 -10.75
C ASP A 47 -25.38 4.59 -10.23
N ILE A 48 -24.11 4.29 -9.95
CA ILE A 48 -23.73 2.98 -9.41
C ILE A 48 -23.79 3.00 -7.87
N GLY A 49 -24.36 1.97 -7.24
CA GLY A 49 -24.38 1.88 -5.77
C GLY A 49 -22.99 1.66 -5.14
N PRO A 50 -22.83 1.91 -3.82
CA PRO A 50 -21.53 1.76 -3.12
C PRO A 50 -20.88 0.38 -3.26
N ALA A 51 -21.66 -0.71 -3.31
CA ALA A 51 -21.16 -2.06 -3.50
C ALA A 51 -20.55 -2.29 -4.90
N ALA A 52 -21.18 -1.72 -5.94
CA ALA A 52 -20.65 -1.76 -7.30
C ALA A 52 -19.37 -0.94 -7.41
N LEU A 53 -19.33 0.25 -6.79
CA LEU A 53 -18.12 1.07 -6.70
C LEU A 53 -17.00 0.33 -5.96
N ALA A 54 -17.28 -0.32 -4.83
CA ALA A 54 -16.30 -1.11 -4.08
C ALA A 54 -15.68 -2.22 -4.94
N THR A 55 -16.48 -2.90 -5.76
CA THR A 55 -16.01 -3.94 -6.70
C THR A 55 -15.07 -3.35 -7.76
N ARG A 56 -15.45 -2.21 -8.35
CA ARG A 56 -14.62 -1.48 -9.31
C ARG A 56 -13.30 -1.02 -8.69
N VAL A 57 -13.33 -0.52 -7.46
CA VAL A 57 -12.16 -0.07 -6.72
C VAL A 57 -11.21 -1.23 -6.43
N ARG A 58 -11.71 -2.37 -5.96
CA ARG A 58 -10.88 -3.58 -5.76
C ARG A 58 -10.15 -3.97 -7.05
N LYS A 59 -10.86 -4.00 -8.18
CA LYS A 59 -10.27 -4.29 -9.48
C LYS A 59 -9.18 -3.27 -9.84
N ALA A 60 -9.48 -1.98 -9.71
CA ALA A 60 -8.54 -0.91 -10.04
C ALA A 60 -7.26 -0.99 -9.19
N LEU A 61 -7.40 -1.14 -7.86
CA LEU A 61 -6.26 -1.27 -6.96
C LEU A 61 -5.42 -2.52 -7.27
N SER A 62 -6.05 -3.67 -7.53
CA SER A 62 -5.36 -4.92 -7.83
C SER A 62 -4.51 -4.87 -9.11
N SER A 63 -4.87 -4.00 -10.06
CA SER A 63 -4.15 -3.82 -11.32
C SER A 63 -3.29 -2.54 -11.35
N SER A 64 -3.25 -1.77 -10.26
CA SER A 64 -2.52 -0.51 -10.19
C SER A 64 -1.02 -0.73 -10.06
N ASP A 65 -0.22 0.14 -10.66
CA ASP A 65 1.21 0.16 -10.39
C ASP A 65 1.53 0.93 -9.09
N LEU A 66 2.80 0.87 -8.67
CA LEU A 66 3.26 1.57 -7.46
C LEU A 66 3.13 3.10 -7.58
N MET A 67 3.28 3.66 -8.78
CA MET A 67 3.21 5.12 -8.96
C MET A 67 1.80 5.63 -8.73
N HIS A 68 0.80 4.95 -9.30
CA HIS A 68 -0.61 5.21 -9.06
C HIS A 68 -0.98 4.98 -7.60
N THR A 69 -0.56 3.85 -7.03
CA THR A 69 -0.83 3.54 -5.62
C THR A 69 -0.31 4.63 -4.68
N ASN A 70 0.92 5.13 -4.94
CA ASN A 70 1.52 6.17 -4.11
C ASN A 70 0.84 7.53 -4.27
N SER A 71 0.27 7.83 -5.44
CA SER A 71 -0.44 9.10 -5.66
C SER A 71 -1.72 9.19 -4.82
N LEU A 72 -2.39 8.07 -4.53
CA LEU A 72 -3.62 8.02 -3.71
C LEU A 72 -3.43 8.58 -2.30
N PHE A 73 -2.24 8.37 -1.72
CA PHE A 73 -1.89 8.84 -0.38
C PHE A 73 -1.39 10.28 -0.35
N ARG A 74 -1.06 10.84 -1.52
CA ARG A 74 -0.58 12.23 -1.67
C ARG A 74 -1.63 13.15 -2.28
N SER A 75 -2.76 12.61 -2.75
CA SER A 75 -3.78 13.39 -3.44
C SER A 75 -4.44 14.38 -2.48
N GLU A 76 -4.22 15.67 -2.74
CA GLU A 76 -4.93 16.81 -2.15
C GLU A 76 -6.18 17.20 -2.96
N GLU A 77 -6.57 16.40 -3.96
CA GLU A 77 -7.68 16.71 -4.85
C GLU A 77 -8.99 16.89 -4.08
N ARG A 78 -9.77 17.90 -4.50
CA ARG A 78 -11.09 18.21 -3.92
C ARG A 78 -11.99 16.97 -4.01
N GLY A 79 -12.59 16.57 -2.90
CA GLY A 79 -13.45 15.37 -2.80
C GLY A 79 -12.76 14.14 -2.20
N CYS A 80 -11.43 14.12 -2.15
CA CYS A 80 -10.65 13.06 -1.48
C CYS A 80 -10.38 13.35 0.01
N GLN A 81 -10.95 14.42 0.57
CA GLN A 81 -10.73 14.80 1.96
C GLN A 81 -11.61 13.98 2.90
N ILE A 82 -11.01 13.50 3.99
CA ILE A 82 -11.69 12.86 5.13
C ILE A 82 -11.20 13.58 6.37
N TRP A 83 -12.12 14.02 7.21
CA TRP A 83 -11.81 14.67 8.48
C TRP A 83 -12.15 13.74 9.62
N ILE A 84 -11.21 13.45 10.50
CA ILE A 84 -11.49 12.74 11.75
C ILE A 84 -12.03 13.77 12.74
N ARG A 85 -13.27 13.58 13.18
CA ARG A 85 -13.93 14.44 14.17
C ARG A 85 -13.59 13.99 15.58
N THR A 86 -13.73 12.69 15.86
CA THR A 86 -13.46 12.11 17.18
C THR A 86 -12.91 10.70 17.08
N VAL A 87 -12.02 10.35 18.00
CA VAL A 87 -11.54 8.97 18.20
C VAL A 87 -11.82 8.61 19.66
N LYS A 88 -12.79 7.72 19.90
CA LYS A 88 -13.00 7.15 21.24
C LYS A 88 -12.20 5.87 21.35
N ARG A 89 -11.20 5.93 22.22
CA ARG A 89 -10.18 4.90 22.38
C ARG A 89 -10.62 3.78 23.34
N SER A 90 -11.89 3.40 23.24
CA SER A 90 -12.47 2.23 23.90
C SER A 90 -12.26 0.98 23.02
N SER A 91 -12.52 -0.19 23.57
CA SER A 91 -12.86 -1.37 22.75
C SER A 91 -14.37 -1.58 22.87
N PRO A 92 -15.15 -1.50 21.78
CA PRO A 92 -14.69 -1.23 20.41
C PRO A 92 -14.19 0.21 20.20
N LEU A 93 -13.26 0.36 19.26
CA LEU A 93 -12.73 1.63 18.77
C LEU A 93 -13.84 2.30 17.95
N GLU A 94 -14.15 3.55 18.29
CA GLU A 94 -15.08 4.37 17.52
C GLU A 94 -14.34 5.56 16.90
N ILE A 95 -14.39 5.66 15.58
CA ILE A 95 -13.83 6.79 14.82
C ILE A 95 -14.97 7.49 14.10
N SER A 96 -15.27 8.72 14.48
CA SER A 96 -16.23 9.55 13.76
C SER A 96 -15.50 10.40 12.73
N MET A 97 -15.98 10.36 11.50
CA MET A 97 -15.40 10.99 10.34
C MET A 97 -16.42 11.84 9.60
N GLU A 98 -15.92 12.85 8.89
CA GLU A 98 -16.69 13.64 7.93
C GLU A 98 -16.05 13.48 6.55
N ALA A 99 -16.85 13.00 5.61
CA ALA A 99 -16.43 12.68 4.24
C ALA A 99 -17.64 12.61 3.32
N VAL A 100 -17.43 12.39 2.01
CA VAL A 100 -18.53 12.07 1.11
C VAL A 100 -19.02 10.65 1.45
N GLY A 101 -20.25 10.53 1.96
CA GLY A 101 -20.78 9.28 2.50
C GLY A 101 -20.81 8.15 1.47
N TYR A 102 -21.02 8.48 0.19
CA TYR A 102 -20.99 7.53 -0.91
C TYR A 102 -19.61 6.86 -1.10
N PHE A 103 -18.52 7.64 -1.12
CA PHE A 103 -17.15 7.10 -1.24
C PHE A 103 -16.73 6.37 0.03
N LEU A 104 -17.12 6.90 1.18
CA LEU A 104 -16.84 6.29 2.47
C LEU A 104 -17.52 4.92 2.59
N SER A 105 -18.77 4.82 2.15
CA SER A 105 -19.51 3.56 2.07
C SER A 105 -18.78 2.53 1.21
N ALA A 106 -18.34 2.92 0.01
CA ALA A 106 -17.56 2.01 -0.83
C ALA A 106 -16.24 1.58 -0.15
N ALA A 107 -15.53 2.50 0.52
CA ALA A 107 -14.29 2.19 1.24
C ALA A 107 -14.53 1.22 2.42
N VAL A 108 -15.62 1.37 3.18
CA VAL A 108 -16.03 0.43 4.24
C VAL A 108 -16.25 -0.97 3.65
N ILE A 109 -16.99 -1.07 2.54
CA ILE A 109 -17.25 -2.35 1.87
C ILE A 109 -15.94 -2.98 1.37
N VAL A 110 -15.01 -2.20 0.80
CA VAL A 110 -13.69 -2.68 0.38
C VAL A 110 -12.93 -3.27 1.57
N SER A 111 -13.02 -2.62 2.73
CA SER A 111 -12.39 -3.00 4.00
C SER A 111 -13.03 -4.23 4.66
N GLY A 112 -14.12 -4.77 4.10
CA GLY A 112 -14.85 -5.93 4.61
C GLY A 112 -15.86 -5.59 5.70
N GLY A 113 -16.21 -4.31 5.86
CA GLY A 113 -17.25 -3.89 6.79
C GLY A 113 -18.63 -3.79 6.15
N GLU A 114 -19.60 -3.54 7.03
CA GLU A 114 -21.01 -3.38 6.74
C GLU A 114 -21.47 -1.97 7.11
N ILE A 115 -22.53 -1.51 6.46
CA ILE A 115 -23.03 -0.14 6.60
C ILE A 115 -24.50 -0.19 6.96
N GLU A 116 -24.84 0.61 7.96
CA GLU A 116 -26.18 0.88 8.40
C GLU A 116 -26.45 2.39 8.27
N ILE A 117 -27.51 2.76 7.55
CA ILE A 117 -27.94 4.16 7.47
C ILE A 117 -28.87 4.40 8.65
N THR A 118 -28.48 5.33 9.52
CA THR A 118 -29.25 5.73 10.70
C THR A 118 -29.79 7.16 10.53
N PRO A 119 -30.79 7.58 11.31
CA PRO A 119 -31.26 8.97 11.32
C PRO A 119 -30.17 10.00 11.64
N ASN A 120 -29.09 9.58 12.32
CA ASN A 120 -27.97 10.42 12.75
C ASN A 120 -26.76 10.33 11.80
N GLY A 121 -26.93 9.74 10.61
CA GLY A 121 -25.88 9.56 9.60
C GLY A 121 -25.51 8.09 9.38
N ILE A 122 -24.32 7.86 8.84
CA ILE A 122 -23.87 6.54 8.43
C ILE A 122 -23.15 5.86 9.61
N ARG A 123 -23.57 4.65 9.98
CA ARG A 123 -22.82 3.81 10.92
C ARG A 123 -22.19 2.66 10.16
N ALA A 124 -20.91 2.43 10.36
CA ALA A 124 -20.20 1.32 9.74
C ALA A 124 -19.65 0.38 10.81
N SER A 125 -19.92 -0.90 10.64
CA SER A 125 -19.33 -1.97 11.44
C SER A 125 -18.18 -2.58 10.64
N LEU A 126 -16.97 -2.48 11.14
CA LEU A 126 -15.79 -3.07 10.54
C LEU A 126 -15.38 -4.32 11.34
N PRO A 127 -14.76 -5.32 10.68
CA PRO A 127 -14.11 -6.42 11.39
C PRO A 127 -13.07 -5.92 12.42
N PRO A 128 -12.50 -6.81 13.25
CA PRO A 128 -11.37 -6.44 14.09
C PRO A 128 -10.26 -5.76 13.27
N ILE A 129 -9.62 -4.75 13.88
CA ILE A 129 -8.70 -3.85 13.17
C ILE A 129 -7.60 -4.58 12.38
N SER A 130 -7.04 -5.67 12.94
CA SER A 130 -6.04 -6.52 12.30
C SER A 130 -6.57 -7.15 10.99
N GLN A 131 -7.82 -7.60 11.00
CA GLN A 131 -8.50 -8.20 9.85
C GLN A 131 -8.85 -7.14 8.81
N THR A 132 -9.30 -5.97 9.25
CA THR A 132 -9.57 -4.82 8.38
C THR A 132 -8.30 -4.37 7.65
N ILE A 133 -7.18 -4.23 8.36
CA ILE A 133 -5.87 -3.93 7.77
C ILE A 133 -5.50 -4.99 6.73
N ARG A 134 -5.68 -6.28 7.04
CA ARG A 134 -5.39 -7.37 6.10
C ARG A 134 -6.22 -7.25 4.81
N GLY A 135 -7.53 -7.03 4.93
CA GLY A 135 -8.43 -6.87 3.77
C GLY A 135 -8.09 -5.62 2.93
N LEU A 136 -7.72 -4.53 3.59
CA LEU A 136 -7.25 -3.32 2.91
C LEU A 136 -5.94 -3.55 2.15
N ARG A 137 -4.97 -4.26 2.74
CA ARG A 137 -3.72 -4.63 2.06
C ARG A 137 -3.95 -5.52 0.85
N GLU A 138 -4.88 -6.46 0.97
CA GLU A 138 -5.31 -7.34 -0.10
C GLU A 138 -5.89 -6.59 -1.30
N ALA A 139 -6.64 -5.51 -1.03
CA ALA A 139 -7.15 -4.66 -2.08
C ALA A 139 -6.03 -3.98 -2.89
N PHE A 140 -4.97 -3.50 -2.23
CA PHE A 140 -3.81 -2.88 -2.89
C PHE A 140 -2.88 -3.90 -3.56
N SER A 141 -2.76 -5.10 -3.01
CA SER A 141 -1.86 -6.12 -3.54
C SER A 141 -2.40 -7.53 -3.23
N PRO A 142 -3.05 -8.19 -4.21
CA PRO A 142 -3.61 -9.51 -4.01
C PRO A 142 -2.56 -10.57 -3.67
N ASN A 143 -1.33 -10.40 -4.15
CA ASN A 143 -0.24 -11.32 -3.87
C ASN A 143 0.43 -11.01 -2.52
N PRO A 144 0.37 -11.91 -1.51
CA PRO A 144 0.98 -11.69 -0.20
C PRO A 144 2.47 -11.35 -0.24
N GLU A 145 3.22 -11.87 -1.20
CA GLU A 145 4.65 -11.57 -1.36
C GLU A 145 4.91 -10.14 -1.85
N ASP A 146 3.90 -9.53 -2.46
CA ASP A 146 3.88 -8.13 -2.89
C ASP A 146 3.11 -7.26 -1.89
N ARG A 147 2.75 -7.76 -0.69
CA ARG A 147 2.08 -6.98 0.37
C ARG A 147 3.10 -6.36 1.30
N LEU A 148 3.38 -5.10 1.09
CA LEU A 148 4.23 -4.27 1.93
C LEU A 148 3.38 -3.41 2.84
N GLY A 149 4.03 -2.91 3.89
CA GLY A 149 3.54 -1.90 4.83
C GLY A 149 2.79 -0.74 4.15
N PHE A 150 2.02 0.00 4.91
CA PHE A 150 1.10 1.06 4.49
C PHE A 150 1.62 1.92 3.33
N GLY A 151 0.93 1.89 2.17
CA GLY A 151 1.33 2.63 0.96
C GLY A 151 2.58 2.11 0.22
N GLN A 152 3.22 1.08 0.77
CA GLN A 152 4.21 0.18 0.19
C GLN A 152 5.57 0.76 -0.22
N SER A 153 6.35 1.16 0.79
CA SER A 153 7.76 1.57 0.67
C SER A 153 8.80 0.46 0.95
N ARG A 154 8.37 -0.77 1.29
CA ARG A 154 9.11 -2.08 1.42
C ARG A 154 9.42 -2.79 0.07
N LYS A 155 10.03 -3.98 0.01
CA LYS A 155 9.77 -5.19 -0.85
C LYS A 155 10.69 -6.30 -0.40
N THR A 156 10.20 -7.29 0.32
CA THR A 156 11.04 -8.44 0.69
C THR A 156 11.04 -9.44 -0.44
N VAL A 157 12.21 -9.71 -1.02
CA VAL A 157 12.34 -10.73 -2.07
C VAL A 157 13.35 -11.79 -1.67
N ALA A 158 13.07 -13.04 -2.04
CA ALA A 158 14.01 -14.14 -1.91
C ALA A 158 14.79 -14.29 -3.22
N LEU A 159 16.11 -14.13 -3.14
CA LEU A 159 17.00 -14.32 -4.28
C LEU A 159 17.31 -15.81 -4.49
N ASN A 160 17.24 -16.27 -5.74
CA ASN A 160 17.52 -17.66 -6.08
C ASN A 160 19.04 -17.96 -6.12
N LYS A 161 19.40 -19.21 -6.47
CA LYS A 161 20.79 -19.67 -6.53
C LYS A 161 21.66 -18.95 -7.58
N MET A 162 21.04 -18.31 -8.58
CA MET A 162 21.74 -17.52 -9.60
C MET A 162 21.73 -16.02 -9.26
N GLU A 163 20.61 -15.50 -8.75
CA GLU A 163 20.44 -14.08 -8.41
C GLU A 163 21.31 -13.65 -7.22
N PHE A 164 21.48 -14.51 -6.22
CA PHE A 164 22.21 -14.16 -4.99
C PHE A 164 23.72 -13.99 -5.22
N PRO A 165 24.43 -14.93 -5.88
CA PRO A 165 25.84 -14.72 -6.25
C PRO A 165 26.02 -13.49 -7.15
N GLU A 166 25.09 -13.26 -8.08
CA GLU A 166 25.09 -12.07 -8.90
C GLU A 166 24.93 -10.79 -8.07
N LEU A 167 24.24 -10.76 -6.93
CA LEU A 167 24.25 -9.56 -6.07
C LEU A 167 25.62 -9.32 -5.41
N PHE A 168 26.35 -10.39 -5.06
CA PHE A 168 27.61 -10.32 -4.31
C PHE A 168 28.89 -10.38 -5.16
N ALA A 169 28.80 -10.59 -6.47
CA ALA A 169 29.97 -10.54 -7.36
C ALA A 169 30.71 -9.19 -7.25
N ASP A 170 32.04 -9.21 -7.41
CA ASP A 170 32.90 -8.06 -7.10
C ASP A 170 32.41 -6.74 -7.70
N VAL A 171 32.39 -5.71 -6.85
CA VAL A 171 32.11 -4.33 -7.22
C VAL A 171 33.45 -3.60 -7.20
N PRO A 172 34.13 -3.42 -8.34
CA PRO A 172 35.46 -2.82 -8.39
C PRO A 172 35.37 -1.38 -7.88
N PRO A 173 36.24 -1.01 -6.93
CA PRO A 173 36.32 0.35 -6.45
C PRO A 173 36.87 1.24 -7.58
N ARG A 174 36.07 2.17 -8.08
CA ARG A 174 36.61 3.31 -8.84
C ARG A 174 36.43 4.56 -7.99
N ARG A 175 37.49 5.38 -7.93
CA ARG A 175 37.45 6.70 -7.29
C ARG A 175 36.31 7.52 -7.90
N GLY A 176 35.42 8.03 -7.05
CA GLY A 176 34.16 8.64 -7.44
C GLY A 176 33.06 7.58 -7.59
N LEU A 177 32.35 7.28 -6.49
CA LEU A 177 31.23 6.35 -6.47
C LEU A 177 30.15 6.84 -7.44
N GLY A 178 30.06 6.21 -8.62
CA GLY A 178 28.93 6.42 -9.50
C GLY A 178 27.65 5.87 -8.84
N GLY A 179 26.49 6.47 -9.12
CA GLY A 179 25.23 6.10 -8.48
C GLY A 179 24.82 4.62 -8.58
N PHE A 180 25.42 3.87 -9.51
CA PHE A 180 25.20 2.44 -9.68
C PHE A 180 25.98 1.58 -8.65
N GLN A 181 27.24 1.90 -8.35
CA GLN A 181 28.03 1.12 -7.38
C GLN A 181 27.46 1.26 -5.97
N ASN A 182 27.02 2.49 -5.62
CA ASN A 182 26.27 2.73 -4.39
C ASN A 182 24.99 1.90 -4.34
N LEU A 183 24.27 1.74 -5.45
CA LEU A 183 23.07 0.90 -5.48
C LEU A 183 23.39 -0.55 -5.14
N LEU A 184 24.45 -1.15 -5.70
CA LEU A 184 24.80 -2.53 -5.36
C LEU A 184 25.21 -2.68 -3.89
N LEU A 185 25.97 -1.73 -3.34
CA LEU A 185 26.35 -1.75 -1.92
C LEU A 185 25.13 -1.62 -1.02
N ASP A 186 24.21 -0.70 -1.33
CA ASP A 186 22.97 -0.53 -0.58
C ASP A 186 22.09 -1.79 -0.66
N LEU A 187 22.05 -2.47 -1.82
CA LEU A 187 21.33 -3.73 -1.99
C LEU A 187 21.98 -4.88 -1.22
N GLN A 188 23.31 -4.95 -1.18
CA GLN A 188 24.04 -5.93 -0.37
C GLN A 188 23.79 -5.70 1.13
N ALA A 189 23.76 -4.43 1.57
CA ALA A 189 23.44 -4.05 2.94
C ALA A 189 21.96 -4.33 3.30
N ALA A 190 21.07 -4.29 2.32
CA ALA A 190 19.65 -4.59 2.46
C ALA A 190 19.35 -6.11 2.60
N VAL A 191 20.35 -6.98 2.46
CA VAL A 191 20.19 -8.42 2.71
C VAL A 191 20.08 -8.67 4.20
N VAL A 192 18.90 -9.09 4.64
CA VAL A 192 18.58 -9.32 6.04
C VAL A 192 18.91 -10.73 6.51
N ASP A 193 18.96 -11.69 5.58
CA ASP A 193 19.37 -13.06 5.89
C ASP A 193 20.08 -13.69 4.69
N LYS A 194 21.36 -14.01 4.88
CA LYS A 194 22.21 -14.63 3.85
C LYS A 194 21.90 -16.12 3.66
N ARG A 195 21.37 -16.82 4.67
CA ARG A 195 21.01 -18.25 4.58
C ARG A 195 19.73 -18.40 3.76
N SER A 196 18.71 -17.60 4.07
CA SER A 196 17.45 -17.60 3.31
C SER A 196 17.44 -16.69 2.08
N ARG A 197 18.52 -15.93 1.86
CA ARG A 197 18.75 -15.03 0.70
C ARG A 197 17.66 -13.98 0.56
N LYS A 198 17.14 -13.51 1.69
CA LYS A 198 16.10 -12.49 1.75
C LYS A 198 16.72 -11.11 1.77
N ILE A 199 16.24 -10.25 0.88
CA ILE A 199 16.59 -8.84 0.79
C ILE A 199 15.34 -8.00 0.97
N ILE A 200 15.44 -6.94 1.78
CA ILE A 200 14.36 -5.97 1.96
C ILE A 200 14.67 -4.74 1.11
N LEU A 201 13.97 -4.60 0.00
CA LEU A 201 14.08 -3.40 -0.84
C LEU A 201 13.28 -2.26 -0.22
N SER A 202 13.80 -1.05 -0.25
CA SER A 202 13.02 0.15 0.04
C SER A 202 12.44 0.76 -1.22
N GLU A 203 11.53 1.72 -1.07
CA GLU A 203 10.97 2.50 -2.19
C GLU A 203 12.09 3.13 -3.02
N ASP A 204 13.06 3.73 -2.34
CA ASP A 204 14.28 4.27 -2.97
C ASP A 204 15.04 3.19 -3.75
N LEU A 205 15.27 2.02 -3.14
CA LEU A 205 15.96 0.91 -3.79
C LEU A 205 15.18 0.40 -5.01
N VAL A 206 13.86 0.25 -4.92
CA VAL A 206 13.01 -0.19 -6.03
C VAL A 206 13.05 0.84 -7.17
N LEU A 207 12.96 2.14 -6.87
CA LEU A 207 13.05 3.21 -7.87
C LEU A 207 14.42 3.22 -8.56
N ARG A 208 15.50 3.08 -7.79
CA ARG A 208 16.87 3.01 -8.32
C ARG A 208 17.09 1.74 -9.14
N ILE A 209 16.58 0.58 -8.70
CA ILE A 209 16.59 -0.65 -9.48
C ILE A 209 15.89 -0.42 -10.83
N LYS A 210 14.64 0.05 -10.83
CA LYS A 210 13.86 0.31 -12.06
C LYS A 210 14.59 1.26 -13.00
N ARG A 211 15.09 2.39 -12.49
CA ARG A 211 15.82 3.40 -13.26
C ARG A 211 17.05 2.80 -13.95
N GLN A 212 17.80 1.95 -13.24
CA GLN A 212 19.03 1.35 -13.78
C GLN A 212 18.77 0.16 -14.72
N GLY A 213 17.67 -0.57 -14.55
CA GLY A 213 17.34 -1.75 -15.36
C GLY A 213 16.49 -1.48 -16.62
N ARG A 214 15.94 -0.27 -16.79
CA ARG A 214 15.06 0.09 -17.93
C ARG A 214 15.78 0.10 -19.28
N PHE A 215 17.01 0.63 -19.34
CA PHE A 215 17.79 0.71 -20.59
C PHE A 215 19.16 0.04 -20.42
N PRO A 216 19.23 -1.31 -20.47
CA PRO A 216 20.50 -1.99 -20.40
C PRO A 216 21.29 -1.67 -21.68
N LYS A 217 22.38 -0.91 -21.57
CA LYS A 217 23.41 -0.94 -22.62
C LYS A 217 23.88 -2.39 -22.76
N ARG A 218 24.29 -2.83 -23.97
CA ARG A 218 24.53 -4.24 -24.37
C ARG A 218 25.57 -5.03 -23.51
N GLY A 219 26.00 -4.54 -22.35
CA GLY A 219 26.77 -5.27 -21.34
C GLY A 219 26.89 -4.51 -20.00
N GLY A 220 27.40 -5.21 -18.97
CA GLY A 220 27.80 -4.61 -17.70
C GLY A 220 26.74 -4.60 -16.59
N TYR A 221 26.94 -3.68 -15.64
CA TYR A 221 26.22 -3.53 -14.38
C TYR A 221 24.69 -3.41 -14.47
N GLN A 222 24.17 -2.72 -15.48
CA GLN A 222 22.72 -2.58 -15.68
C GLN A 222 22.06 -3.92 -16.06
N LYS A 223 22.74 -4.74 -16.87
CA LYS A 223 22.30 -6.11 -17.19
C LYS A 223 22.26 -6.96 -15.92
N ARG A 224 23.24 -6.80 -15.03
CA ARG A 224 23.32 -7.49 -13.74
C ARG A 224 22.12 -7.17 -12.83
N ILE A 225 21.69 -5.91 -12.72
CA ILE A 225 20.46 -5.56 -11.97
C ILE A 225 19.23 -6.27 -12.53
N ARG A 226 19.09 -6.30 -13.86
CA ARG A 226 17.98 -7.02 -14.50
C ARG A 226 18.08 -8.52 -14.24
N THR A 227 19.26 -9.12 -14.30
CA THR A 227 19.47 -10.53 -13.94
C THR A 227 19.05 -10.83 -12.50
N ILE A 228 19.37 -9.95 -11.55
CA ILE A 228 19.05 -10.16 -10.14
C ILE A 228 17.54 -10.01 -9.86
N PHE A 229 16.88 -9.03 -10.50
CA PHE A 229 15.52 -8.61 -10.10
C PHE A 229 14.42 -8.77 -11.16
N ALA A 230 14.70 -9.28 -12.37
CA ALA A 230 13.69 -9.41 -13.44
C ALA A 230 12.50 -10.31 -13.07
N ARG A 231 12.70 -11.27 -12.16
CA ARG A 231 11.61 -12.12 -11.68
C ARG A 231 10.67 -11.39 -10.73
N GLN A 232 11.17 -10.39 -10.00
CA GLN A 232 10.46 -9.73 -8.91
C GLN A 232 10.07 -8.29 -9.24
N ILE A 233 10.67 -7.66 -10.25
CA ILE A 233 10.44 -6.26 -10.62
C ILE A 233 10.20 -6.17 -12.13
N ASN A 234 9.04 -5.63 -12.49
CA ASN A 234 8.78 -5.22 -13.86
C ASN A 234 9.52 -3.90 -14.15
N PHE A 235 10.38 -3.90 -15.16
CA PHE A 235 11.21 -2.76 -15.55
C PHE A 235 10.53 -1.80 -16.54
N GLY A 236 9.41 -2.22 -17.13
CA GLY A 236 8.78 -1.53 -18.27
C GLY A 236 9.64 -1.66 -19.53
N ASP A 237 9.00 -1.94 -20.65
CA ASP A 237 9.64 -1.82 -21.97
C ASP A 237 9.71 -0.35 -22.42
#